data_AF-A0A7C1FNI9-F1
#
_entry.id   AF-A0A7C1FNI9-F1
#
_cell.length_a   1.000
_cell.length_b   1.000
_cell.length_c   1.000
_cell.angle_alpha   90.00
_cell.angle_beta   90.00
_cell.angle_gamma   90.00
#
_symmetry.space_group_name_H-M   'P 1'
#
loop_
_entity.id
_entity.type
_entity.pdbx_description
1 polymer ?
#
loop_
_entity_poly.entity_id
_entity_poly.type
_entity_poly.pdbx_seq_one_letter_code
_entity_poly.pdbx_strand_id
1 'polypeptide(L)'
;PIGMEEGTETEVPSDEIGLVVGEPACFRFFSSSVRKQDRPGDLLSYWSADELQETDSLEALLPADESIDEPCVPVRFHTRLTELGVLELWCVGTRIPGRWKLEFSVREDAQ
;
A
#
# COMPACT_ATOMS: atom_id res chain seq x y z
N PRO A 1 5.87 2.65 9.60
CA PRO A 1 7.26 2.44 9.18
C PRO A 1 8.21 2.79 10.32
N ILE A 2 9.40 2.18 10.39
CA ILE A 2 10.36 2.49 11.46
C ILE A 2 10.70 3.98 11.39
N GLY A 3 10.58 4.67 12.52
CA GLY A 3 10.87 6.10 12.63
C GLY A 3 9.72 7.05 12.30
N MET A 4 8.53 6.56 11.91
CA MET A 4 7.33 7.41 11.87
C MET A 4 6.86 7.72 13.29
N GLU A 5 6.49 8.98 13.52
CA GLU A 5 5.83 9.41 14.76
C GLU A 5 4.32 9.18 14.67
N GLU A 6 3.68 8.91 15.80
CA GLU A 6 2.23 8.76 15.88
C GLU A 6 1.53 10.06 15.42
N GLY A 7 0.45 9.93 14.66
CA GLY A 7 -0.26 11.04 14.05
C GLY A 7 0.35 11.57 12.75
N THR A 8 1.49 11.03 12.30
CA THR A 8 2.16 11.49 11.07
C THR A 8 1.72 10.74 9.82
N GLU A 9 1.89 11.43 8.71
CA GLU A 9 1.53 10.98 7.37
C GLU A 9 2.77 11.10 6.45
N THR A 10 2.89 10.21 5.47
CA THR A 10 4.04 10.20 4.54
C THR A 10 3.62 9.66 3.18
N GLU A 11 3.80 10.47 2.13
CA GLU A 11 3.79 10.00 0.74
C GLU A 11 4.99 9.08 0.54
N VAL A 12 4.76 7.90 -0.04
CA VAL A 12 5.82 6.93 -0.33
C VAL A 12 6.39 7.27 -1.70
N PRO A 13 7.64 7.79 -1.78
CA PRO A 13 8.24 8.14 -3.06
C PRO A 13 8.32 6.91 -3.96
N SER A 14 7.65 6.97 -5.11
CA SER A 14 7.54 5.87 -6.06
C SER A 14 7.12 6.38 -7.43
N ASP A 15 7.35 5.57 -8.46
CA ASP A 15 6.69 5.73 -9.75
C ASP A 15 5.18 5.50 -9.59
N GLU A 16 4.39 6.08 -10.50
CA GLU A 16 2.94 5.89 -10.50
C GLU A 16 2.59 4.43 -10.80
N ILE A 17 1.62 3.89 -10.05
CA ILE A 17 1.06 2.55 -10.25
C ILE A 17 -0.34 2.70 -10.82
N GLY A 18 -0.69 1.92 -11.84
CA GLY A 18 -2.05 1.91 -12.39
C GLY A 18 -2.98 1.01 -11.57
N LEU A 19 -3.95 1.59 -10.88
CA LEU A 19 -5.04 0.85 -10.22
C LEU A 19 -6.17 0.60 -11.21
N VAL A 20 -6.46 -0.66 -11.53
CA VAL A 20 -7.50 -1.03 -12.50
C VAL A 20 -8.89 -0.76 -11.91
N VAL A 21 -9.76 -0.13 -12.68
CA VAL A 21 -11.12 0.20 -12.26
C VAL A 21 -12.00 -1.05 -12.26
N GLY A 22 -12.74 -1.26 -11.18
CA GLY A 22 -13.66 -2.38 -11.03
C GLY A 22 -13.01 -3.71 -10.65
N GLU A 23 -11.68 -3.77 -10.56
CA GLU A 23 -10.93 -4.99 -10.21
C GLU A 23 -10.22 -4.83 -8.85
N PRO A 24 -10.29 -5.85 -7.96
CA PRO A 24 -9.51 -5.83 -6.73
C PRO A 24 -8.01 -5.89 -7.02
N ALA A 25 -7.25 -4.92 -6.51
CA ALA A 25 -5.80 -4.97 -6.49
C ALA A 25 -5.33 -5.64 -5.20
N CYS A 26 -4.56 -6.71 -5.32
CA CYS A 26 -3.99 -7.46 -4.21
C CYS A 26 -2.47 -7.25 -4.15
N PHE A 27 -1.96 -6.90 -2.98
CA PHE A 27 -0.55 -6.65 -2.71
C PHE A 27 -0.06 -7.60 -1.62
N ARG A 28 1.01 -8.33 -1.91
CA ARG A 28 1.76 -9.06 -0.88
C ARG A 28 2.32 -8.04 0.10
N PHE A 29 2.14 -8.29 1.39
CA PHE A 29 2.60 -7.40 2.44
C PHE A 29 3.63 -8.11 3.30
N PHE A 30 4.66 -7.37 3.71
CA PHE A 30 5.82 -7.93 4.41
C PHE A 30 6.18 -7.09 5.61
N SER A 31 6.73 -7.75 6.61
CA SER A 31 7.31 -7.12 7.79
C SER A 31 8.78 -7.52 7.95
N SER A 32 9.55 -6.69 8.66
CA SER A 32 10.93 -6.99 9.02
C SER A 32 11.25 -6.51 10.43
N SER A 33 11.98 -7.31 11.18
CA SER A 33 12.54 -6.94 12.50
C SER A 33 14.03 -6.58 12.43
N VAL A 34 14.69 -6.89 11.31
CA VAL A 34 16.15 -6.74 11.12
C VAL A 34 16.52 -5.59 10.19
N ARG A 35 15.64 -5.21 9.27
CA ARG A 35 15.86 -4.11 8.30
C ARG A 35 15.49 -2.74 8.88
N LYS A 36 16.29 -2.24 9.82
CA LYS A 36 15.98 -1.01 10.58
C LYS A 36 16.30 0.30 9.87
N GLN A 37 16.93 0.25 8.69
CA GLN A 37 17.44 1.43 7.97
C GLN A 37 16.67 1.71 6.67
N ASP A 38 15.64 0.92 6.36
CA ASP A 38 14.81 1.12 5.18
C ASP A 38 14.06 2.45 5.29
N ARG A 39 13.98 3.16 4.17
CA ARG A 39 13.23 4.40 4.01
C ARG A 39 12.00 4.17 3.13
N PRO A 40 10.90 4.92 3.33
CA PRO A 40 9.79 4.90 2.40
C PRO A 40 10.27 5.14 0.96
N GLY A 41 9.86 4.27 0.04
CA GLY A 41 10.24 4.34 -1.36
C GLY A 41 11.50 3.55 -1.75
N ASP A 42 12.21 2.96 -0.78
CA ASP A 42 13.32 2.07 -1.10
C ASP A 42 12.82 0.86 -1.90
N LEU A 43 13.43 0.65 -3.07
CA LEU A 43 13.15 -0.50 -3.94
C LEU A 43 14.15 -1.63 -3.66
N LEU A 44 13.64 -2.78 -3.25
CA LEU A 44 14.46 -3.97 -2.99
C LEU A 44 14.47 -4.88 -4.23
N SER A 45 15.65 -5.04 -4.85
CA SER A 45 15.83 -5.97 -5.98
C SER A 45 16.03 -7.42 -5.52
N TYR A 46 16.41 -7.63 -4.26
CA TYR A 46 16.64 -8.93 -3.65
C TYR A 46 16.55 -8.83 -2.12
N TRP A 47 16.07 -9.90 -1.48
CA TRP A 47 16.13 -10.12 -0.04
C TRP A 47 16.23 -11.62 0.26
N SER A 48 16.77 -11.96 1.41
CA SER A 48 16.79 -13.32 1.95
C SER A 48 15.52 -13.63 2.77
N ALA A 49 15.23 -14.92 2.98
CA ALA A 49 14.06 -15.36 3.74
C ALA A 49 14.06 -14.89 5.20
N ASP A 50 15.24 -14.62 5.78
CA ASP A 50 15.38 -14.13 7.16
C ASP A 50 15.20 -12.60 7.27
N GLU A 51 15.15 -11.89 6.15
CA GLU A 51 15.03 -10.43 6.13
C GLU A 51 13.59 -9.93 6.10
N LEU A 52 12.71 -10.61 5.37
CA LEU A 52 11.30 -10.25 5.20
C LEU A 52 10.40 -11.45 5.50
N GLN A 53 9.41 -11.24 6.37
CA GLN A 53 8.35 -12.19 6.65
C GLN A 53 7.06 -11.71 5.97
N GLU A 54 6.47 -12.58 5.15
CA GLU A 54 5.17 -12.33 4.52
C GLU A 54 4.06 -12.34 5.57
N THR A 55 3.13 -11.40 5.43
CA THR A 55 1.95 -11.22 6.27
C THR A 55 0.70 -11.34 5.40
N ASP A 56 -0.49 -11.18 6.01
CA ASP A 56 -1.74 -11.07 5.26
C ASP A 56 -1.62 -10.00 4.17
N SER A 57 -2.12 -10.33 2.97
CA SER A 57 -2.11 -9.44 1.83
C SER A 57 -2.99 -8.20 2.07
N LEU A 58 -2.69 -7.12 1.38
CA LEU A 58 -3.50 -5.91 1.35
C LEU A 58 -4.31 -5.87 0.06
N GLU A 59 -5.58 -5.50 0.16
CA GLU A 59 -6.49 -5.32 -0.96
C GLU A 59 -7.02 -3.88 -1.04
N ALA A 60 -7.20 -3.38 -2.26
CA ALA A 60 -7.97 -2.18 -2.55
C ALA A 60 -8.88 -2.43 -3.76
N LEU A 61 -10.10 -1.89 -3.72
CA LEU A 61 -11.01 -1.88 -4.86
C LEU A 61 -11.40 -0.45 -5.17
N LEU A 62 -11.03 0.02 -6.37
CA LEU A 62 -11.63 1.20 -6.95
C LEU A 62 -12.89 0.75 -7.70
N PRO A 63 -14.11 1.05 -7.20
CA PRO A 63 -15.33 0.70 -7.91
C PRO A 63 -15.39 1.38 -9.28
N ALA A 64 -16.05 0.72 -10.23
CA ALA A 64 -16.42 1.37 -11.48
C ALA A 64 -17.37 2.54 -11.19
N ASP A 65 -17.05 3.71 -11.74
CA ASP A 65 -17.78 4.94 -11.57
C ASP A 65 -17.94 5.59 -12.96
N GLU A 66 -19.12 6.09 -13.29
CA GLU A 66 -19.41 6.74 -14.58
C GLU A 66 -18.58 8.02 -14.81
N SER A 67 -17.95 8.55 -13.76
CA SER A 67 -17.02 9.68 -13.84
C SER A 67 -15.56 9.30 -14.14
N ILE A 68 -15.24 8.01 -14.18
CA ILE A 68 -13.91 7.49 -14.51
C ILE A 68 -13.97 6.82 -15.88
N ASP A 69 -13.54 7.54 -16.91
CA ASP A 69 -13.54 7.06 -18.30
C ASP A 69 -12.28 6.24 -18.64
N GLU A 70 -11.32 6.16 -17.74
CA GLU A 70 -10.07 5.43 -17.91
C GLU A 70 -10.14 4.01 -17.34
N PRO A 71 -9.51 3.00 -17.99
CA PRO A 71 -9.47 1.64 -17.47
C PRO A 71 -8.62 1.50 -16.19
N CYS A 72 -7.72 2.46 -15.95
CA CYS A 72 -6.89 2.50 -14.76
C CYS A 72 -6.64 3.94 -14.29
N VAL A 73 -6.53 4.10 -12.97
CA VAL A 73 -6.19 5.37 -12.33
C VAL A 73 -4.74 5.33 -11.86
N PRO A 74 -3.88 6.29 -12.25
CA PRO A 74 -2.53 6.38 -11.71
C PRO A 74 -2.58 6.81 -10.24
N VAL A 75 -1.95 6.03 -9.37
CA VAL A 75 -1.90 6.25 -7.92
C VAL A 75 -0.47 6.24 -7.40
N ARG A 76 -0.26 6.86 -6.24
CA ARG A 76 0.90 6.65 -5.37
C ARG A 76 0.44 6.12 -4.02
N PHE A 77 1.36 5.47 -3.31
CA PHE A 77 1.09 5.05 -1.94
C PHE A 77 1.27 6.19 -0.96
N HIS A 78 0.39 6.21 0.03
CA HIS A 78 0.46 7.11 1.15
C HIS A 78 0.26 6.33 2.44
N THR A 79 1.03 6.67 3.46
CA THR A 79 0.96 6.00 4.76
C THR A 79 0.54 6.98 5.84
N ARG A 80 -0.17 6.47 6.86
CA ARG A 80 -0.50 7.20 8.07
C ARG A 80 -0.22 6.31 9.27
N LEU A 81 0.53 6.80 10.24
CA LEU A 81 0.59 6.18 11.56
C LEU A 81 -0.43 6.90 12.45
N THR A 82 -1.49 6.21 12.83
CA THR A 82 -2.52 6.79 13.71
C THR A 82 -1.97 6.99 15.13
N GLU A 83 -2.66 7.80 15.93
CA GLU A 83 -2.36 8.00 17.36
C GLU A 83 -2.52 6.73 18.20
N LEU A 84 -3.20 5.70 17.67
CA LEU A 84 -3.36 4.40 18.31
C LEU A 84 -2.28 3.40 17.88
N GLY A 85 -1.25 3.84 17.15
CA GLY A 85 -0.17 2.98 16.66
C GLY A 85 -0.56 2.09 15.47
N VAL A 86 -1.72 2.32 14.86
CA VAL A 86 -2.15 1.58 13.65
C VAL A 86 -1.53 2.22 12.41
N LEU A 87 -0.84 1.42 11.61
CA LEU A 87 -0.37 1.81 10.29
C LEU A 87 -1.49 1.65 9.26
N GLU A 88 -1.84 2.73 8.58
CA GLU A 88 -2.74 2.70 7.42
C GLU A 88 -1.94 2.94 6.14
N LEU A 89 -2.32 2.23 5.07
CA LEU A 89 -1.82 2.44 3.72
C LEU A 89 -2.98 2.80 2.79
N TRP A 90 -2.70 3.67 1.83
CA TRP A 90 -3.68 4.22 0.90
C TRP A 90 -3.09 4.31 -0.51
N CYS A 91 -3.90 4.01 -1.52
CA CYS A 91 -3.67 4.41 -2.90
C CYS A 91 -4.29 5.79 -3.10
N VAL A 92 -3.50 6.78 -3.50
CA VAL A 92 -3.96 8.16 -3.73
C VAL A 92 -3.76 8.52 -5.19
N GLY A 93 -4.83 8.93 -5.86
CA GLY A 93 -4.82 9.28 -7.28
C GLY A 93 -3.97 10.53 -7.56
N THR A 94 -3.14 10.47 -8.60
CA THR A 94 -2.23 11.58 -8.97
C THR A 94 -2.82 12.50 -10.04
N ARG A 95 -3.70 11.98 -10.91
CA ARG A 95 -4.35 12.73 -11.99
C ARG A 95 -5.86 12.79 -11.84
N ILE A 96 -6.45 11.73 -11.28
CA ILE A 96 -7.87 11.63 -10.97
C ILE A 96 -8.00 11.63 -9.44
N PRO A 97 -8.72 12.60 -8.84
CA PRO A 97 -8.85 12.66 -7.38
C PRO A 97 -9.50 11.42 -6.81
N GLY A 98 -8.87 10.85 -5.77
CA GLY A 98 -9.41 9.72 -5.05
C GLY A 98 -8.41 9.16 -4.05
N ARG A 99 -8.92 8.51 -3.00
CA ARG A 99 -8.13 7.76 -2.04
C ARG A 99 -8.82 6.45 -1.72
N TRP A 100 -8.09 5.35 -1.87
CA TRP A 100 -8.60 4.01 -1.61
C TRP A 100 -7.73 3.39 -0.52
N LYS A 101 -8.36 2.99 0.59
CA LYS A 101 -7.65 2.35 1.69
C LYS A 101 -7.21 0.96 1.25
N LEU A 102 -5.97 0.61 1.57
CA LEU A 102 -5.52 -0.77 1.53
C LEU A 102 -5.92 -1.44 2.84
N GLU A 103 -6.73 -2.48 2.75
CA GLU A 103 -7.23 -3.24 3.89
C GLU A 103 -6.69 -4.67 3.84
N PHE A 104 -6.46 -5.28 5.01
CA PHE A 104 -6.05 -6.67 5.05
C PHE A 104 -7.12 -7.56 4.41
N SER A 105 -6.69 -8.47 3.54
CA SER A 105 -7.59 -9.46 2.97
C SER A 105 -8.09 -10.38 4.09
N VAL A 106 -9.41 -10.53 4.19
CA VAL A 106 -10.06 -11.49 5.10
C VAL A 106 -10.22 -12.86 4.45
N ARG A 107 -9.75 -13.02 3.20
CA ARG A 107 -9.73 -14.32 2.54
C ARG A 107 -8.63 -15.11 3.23
N GLU A 108 -9.01 -16.16 3.95
CA GLU A 108 -8.04 -17.18 4.35
C GLU A 108 -7.33 -17.60 3.06
N ASP A 109 -6.00 -17.47 3.04
CA ASP A 109 -5.18 -18.10 2.01
C ASP A 109 -5.49 -19.60 2.09
N ALA A 110 -6.43 -20.03 1.25
CA ALA A 110 -6.59 -21.43 0.93
C ALA A 110 -5.37 -21.82 0.10
N GLN A 111 -4.31 -22.16 0.85
CA GLN A 111 -3.18 -23.02 0.50
C GLN A 111 -1.87 -22.38 0.02
#